data_AF-E1IG44-F1
#
_entry.id   AF-E1IG44-F1
#
_cell.length_a   1.000
_cell.length_b   1.000
_cell.length_c   1.000
_cell.angle_alpha   90.00
_cell.angle_beta   90.00
_cell.angle_gamma   90.00
#
_symmetry.space_group_name_H-M   'P 1'
#
loop_
_entity.id
_entity.type
_entity.pdbx_description
1 polymer ?
#
loop_
_entity_poly.entity_id
_entity_poly.type
_entity_poly.pdbx_seq_one_letter_code
_entity_poly.pdbx_strand_id
1 'polypeptide(L)'
;MHNLFVNRQQQLERLRTSLAGTSNKRIILIAAGPGMGKSWLLRRFAQEAVESAARQGLLDLRDGHAYDVLNLVRHFRDQLGSDAFQPLTLAINAATAPRIVPGRIQHIPQGDAAPPLRDNLLIIQADNPLVMQAIEQQISQVFFTCLQELERHGPILLLFDSYEHASSNMTRWVGNLTDRWITHELLTRIRDGQLRQTVVVLAGRHVPQFGHEWDAVMGVLAVDVFTQSDVAAYLREKRGLSMLRDADIAAIFKLVRGHPQLLAMMADTLVRLVGPGSTYEH
;
A
#
# COMPACT_ATOMS: atom_id res chain seq x y z
N MET A 1 -3.34 17.35 11.21
CA MET A 1 -4.41 17.15 10.20
C MET A 1 -5.72 16.93 10.92
N HIS A 2 -6.73 17.78 10.69
CA HIS A 2 -8.06 17.55 11.26
C HIS A 2 -8.68 16.28 10.65
N ASN A 3 -9.32 15.47 11.49
CA ASN A 3 -9.94 14.21 11.10
C ASN A 3 -11.24 14.48 10.32
N LEU A 4 -11.08 14.84 9.04
CA LEU A 4 -12.16 15.34 8.20
C LEU A 4 -13.09 14.26 7.67
N PHE A 5 -12.82 12.98 7.91
CA PHE A 5 -13.57 11.91 7.25
C PHE A 5 -14.58 11.24 8.18
N VAL A 6 -15.76 10.96 7.65
CA VAL A 6 -16.84 10.26 8.35
C VAL A 6 -17.05 8.90 7.73
N ASN A 7 -17.27 7.94 8.62
CA ASN A 7 -17.81 6.62 8.36
C ASN A 7 -17.10 5.74 7.32
N ARG A 8 -15.93 5.24 7.70
CA ARG A 8 -15.36 3.97 7.20
C ARG A 8 -14.97 3.04 8.34
N GLN A 9 -15.65 3.18 9.48
CA GLN A 9 -15.32 2.41 10.68
C GLN A 9 -15.47 0.92 10.43
N GLN A 10 -16.54 0.49 9.74
CA GLN A 10 -16.70 -0.92 9.40
C GLN A 10 -15.56 -1.45 8.52
N GLN A 11 -15.09 -0.66 7.55
CA GLN A 11 -13.98 -1.04 6.69
C GLN A 11 -12.66 -1.11 7.48
N LEU A 12 -12.39 -0.10 8.32
CA LEU A 12 -11.22 -0.07 9.19
C LEU A 12 -11.24 -1.23 10.20
N GLU A 13 -12.38 -1.54 10.81
CA GLU A 13 -12.53 -2.68 11.72
C GLU A 13 -12.19 -4.00 11.02
N ARG A 14 -12.69 -4.23 9.80
CA ARG A 14 -12.32 -5.43 9.04
C ARG A 14 -10.81 -5.50 8.80
N LEU A 15 -10.18 -4.40 8.40
CA LEU A 15 -8.73 -4.32 8.22
C LEU A 15 -7.97 -4.57 9.54
N ARG A 16 -8.45 -4.03 10.67
CA ARG A 16 -7.91 -4.27 12.02
C ARG A 16 -8.02 -5.73 12.41
N THR A 17 -9.15 -6.39 12.19
CA THR A 17 -9.30 -7.82 12.48
C THR A 17 -8.33 -8.69 11.68
N SER A 18 -8.04 -8.30 10.43
CA SER A 18 -7.01 -8.95 9.62
C SER A 18 -5.61 -8.70 10.16
N LEU A 19 -5.28 -7.49 10.60
CA LEU A 19 -3.94 -7.16 11.13
C LEU A 19 -3.70 -7.76 12.52
N ALA A 20 -4.72 -7.79 13.37
CA ALA A 20 -4.68 -8.36 14.71
C ALA A 20 -4.66 -9.91 14.71
N GLY A 21 -4.76 -10.54 13.54
CA GLY A 21 -4.72 -11.99 13.42
C GLY A 21 -6.05 -12.70 13.68
N THR A 22 -7.12 -11.99 14.04
CA THR A 22 -8.42 -12.58 14.42
C THR A 22 -9.24 -13.09 13.24
N SER A 23 -8.95 -12.60 12.03
CA SER A 23 -9.46 -13.12 10.77
C SER A 23 -8.38 -13.94 10.05
N ASN A 24 -8.73 -14.96 9.26
CA ASN A 24 -7.78 -15.64 8.36
C ASN A 24 -7.56 -14.88 7.04
N LYS A 25 -8.33 -13.80 6.81
CA LYS A 25 -8.20 -12.98 5.60
C LYS A 25 -6.95 -12.10 5.71
N ARG A 26 -5.88 -12.50 5.05
CA ARG A 26 -4.59 -11.78 5.01
C ARG A 26 -4.39 -10.99 3.72
N ILE A 27 -5.13 -11.32 2.67
CA ILE A 27 -5.09 -10.60 1.39
C ILE A 27 -6.43 -9.87 1.22
N ILE A 28 -6.41 -8.55 1.21
CA ILE A 28 -7.62 -7.73 1.13
C ILE A 28 -7.66 -6.98 -0.20
N LEU A 29 -8.71 -7.19 -0.97
CA LEU A 29 -8.94 -6.51 -2.24
C LEU A 29 -9.91 -5.35 -2.06
N ILE A 30 -9.54 -4.17 -2.55
CA ILE A 30 -10.37 -2.97 -2.56
C ILE A 30 -10.54 -2.50 -4.01
N ALA A 31 -11.67 -2.81 -4.63
CA ALA A 31 -12.04 -2.31 -5.95
C ALA A 31 -13.11 -1.22 -5.81
N ALA A 32 -12.80 0.00 -6.24
CA ALA A 32 -13.77 1.09 -6.24
C ALA A 32 -13.44 2.15 -7.28
N GLY A 33 -14.44 2.92 -7.71
CA GLY A 33 -14.26 4.03 -8.65
C GLY A 33 -13.25 5.10 -8.18
N PRO A 34 -12.84 6.01 -9.09
CA PRO A 34 -12.04 7.17 -8.72
C PRO A 34 -12.78 8.02 -7.68
N GLY A 35 -12.04 8.64 -6.75
CA GLY A 35 -12.65 9.54 -5.77
C GLY A 35 -13.49 8.90 -4.65
N MET A 36 -13.52 7.56 -4.56
CA MET A 36 -14.25 6.83 -3.51
C MET A 36 -13.54 6.80 -2.13
N GLY A 37 -12.34 7.38 -2.04
CA GLY A 37 -11.58 7.48 -0.79
C GLY A 37 -10.65 6.31 -0.47
N LYS A 38 -10.28 5.48 -1.46
CA LYS A 38 -9.35 4.34 -1.27
C LYS A 38 -8.00 4.75 -0.67
N SER A 39 -7.30 5.69 -1.32
CA SER A 39 -5.99 6.18 -0.85
C SER A 39 -6.05 6.75 0.56
N TRP A 40 -7.15 7.41 0.90
CA TRP A 40 -7.37 7.93 2.26
C TRP A 40 -7.55 6.78 3.26
N LEU A 41 -8.38 5.79 2.94
CA LEU A 41 -8.60 4.60 3.77
C LEU A 41 -7.30 3.86 4.04
N LEU A 42 -6.47 3.66 3.00
CA LEU A 42 -5.16 3.03 3.13
C LEU A 42 -4.22 3.83 4.04
N ARG A 43 -4.08 5.14 3.83
CA ARG A 43 -3.23 6.00 4.67
C ARG A 43 -3.69 6.05 6.12
N ARG A 44 -5.01 6.05 6.35
CA ARG A 44 -5.57 6.01 7.71
C ARG A 44 -5.26 4.67 8.36
N PHE A 45 -5.45 3.56 7.65
CA PHE A 45 -5.15 2.23 8.18
C PHE A 45 -3.65 2.05 8.44
N ALA A 46 -2.80 2.56 7.56
CA ALA A 46 -1.36 2.66 7.76
C ALA A 46 -1.00 3.34 9.09
N GLN A 47 -1.58 4.52 9.35
CA GLN A 47 -1.36 5.23 10.61
C GLN A 47 -1.77 4.38 11.83
N GLU A 48 -2.94 3.74 11.79
CA GLU A 48 -3.43 2.90 12.89
C GLU A 48 -2.60 1.62 13.08
N ALA A 49 -2.04 1.08 11.99
CA ALA A 49 -1.12 -0.04 12.05
C ALA A 49 0.16 0.33 12.81
N VAL A 50 0.74 1.50 12.53
CA VAL A 50 1.90 2.03 13.28
C VAL A 50 1.55 2.26 14.75
N GLU A 51 0.38 2.84 15.04
CA GLU A 51 -0.12 3.00 16.42
C GLU A 51 -0.28 1.65 17.15
N SER A 52 -0.50 0.56 16.40
CA SER A 52 -0.58 -0.82 16.90
C SER A 52 0.76 -1.57 16.82
N ALA A 53 1.87 -0.85 16.67
CA ALA A 53 3.24 -1.40 16.55
C ALA A 53 3.48 -2.34 15.34
N ALA A 54 2.63 -2.29 14.31
CA ALA A 54 2.86 -2.99 13.06
C ALA A 54 3.90 -2.25 12.21
N ARG A 55 4.73 -3.00 11.50
CA ARG A 55 5.60 -2.43 10.45
C ARG A 55 4.81 -2.31 9.17
N GLN A 56 5.07 -1.27 8.39
CA GLN A 56 4.30 -1.02 7.18
C GLN A 56 5.14 -0.66 5.96
N GLY A 57 4.65 -1.07 4.80
CA GLY A 57 5.10 -0.60 3.49
C GLY A 57 3.90 -0.12 2.67
N LEU A 58 3.97 1.07 2.08
CA LEU A 58 3.02 1.63 1.15
C LEU A 58 3.69 1.87 -0.20
N LEU A 59 3.07 1.35 -1.25
CA LEU A 59 3.47 1.53 -2.64
C LEU A 59 2.31 2.16 -3.43
N ASP A 60 2.48 3.38 -3.93
CA ASP A 60 1.54 4.02 -4.87
C ASP A 60 2.04 3.83 -6.29
N LEU A 61 1.38 2.94 -7.04
CA LEU A 61 1.82 2.56 -8.39
C LEU A 61 1.56 3.64 -9.47
N ARG A 62 1.08 4.83 -9.07
CA ARG A 62 0.97 6.01 -9.95
C ARG A 62 2.20 6.92 -9.93
N ASP A 63 3.18 6.62 -9.09
CA ASP A 63 4.39 7.45 -8.95
C ASP A 63 5.24 7.55 -10.23
N GLY A 64 4.91 6.76 -11.27
CA GLY A 64 5.58 6.79 -12.56
C GLY A 64 6.82 5.89 -12.62
N HIS A 65 7.12 5.14 -11.56
CA HIS A 65 8.23 4.21 -11.53
C HIS A 65 7.83 2.85 -12.11
N ALA A 66 8.67 2.33 -13.01
CA ALA A 66 8.59 0.94 -13.44
C ALA A 66 9.33 0.07 -12.40
N TYR A 67 8.57 -0.65 -11.58
CA TYR A 67 9.14 -1.51 -10.55
C TYR A 67 9.55 -2.86 -11.12
N ASP A 68 10.85 -3.10 -11.20
CA ASP A 68 11.42 -4.44 -11.24
C ASP A 68 11.52 -5.04 -9.82
N VAL A 69 11.95 -6.30 -9.72
CA VAL A 69 12.10 -7.01 -8.44
C VAL A 69 13.02 -6.25 -7.49
N LEU A 70 14.16 -5.75 -7.99
CA LEU A 70 15.18 -5.09 -7.18
C LEU A 70 14.68 -3.79 -6.56
N ASN A 71 14.05 -2.92 -7.36
CA ASN A 71 13.50 -1.65 -6.87
C ASN A 71 12.35 -1.89 -5.89
N LEU A 72 11.54 -2.92 -6.13
CA LEU A 72 10.43 -3.28 -5.24
C LEU A 72 10.93 -3.74 -3.86
N VAL A 73 11.91 -4.66 -3.80
CA VAL A 73 12.43 -5.13 -2.51
C VAL A 73 13.22 -4.06 -1.77
N ARG A 74 13.92 -3.15 -2.48
CA ARG A 74 14.56 -1.97 -1.89
C ARG A 74 13.54 -1.03 -1.27
N HIS A 75 12.48 -0.72 -2.00
CA HIS A 75 11.39 0.13 -1.52
C HIS A 75 10.78 -0.43 -0.23
N PHE A 76 10.49 -1.73 -0.18
CA PHE A 76 9.98 -2.36 1.04
C PHE A 76 10.99 -2.42 2.17
N ARG A 77 12.26 -2.74 1.88
CA ARG A 77 13.33 -2.69 2.89
C ARG A 77 13.37 -1.32 3.58
N ASP A 78 13.39 -0.26 2.79
CA ASP A 78 13.60 1.09 3.30
C ASP A 78 12.41 1.54 4.17
N GLN A 79 11.20 1.12 3.83
CA GLN A 79 10.00 1.41 4.63
C GLN A 79 9.83 0.52 5.87
N LEU A 80 10.22 -0.75 5.79
CA LEU A 80 10.09 -1.71 6.89
C LEU A 80 11.25 -1.63 7.91
N GLY A 81 12.32 -0.90 7.57
CA GLY A 81 13.50 -0.70 8.40
C GLY A 81 14.69 -1.50 7.90
N SER A 82 15.69 -0.81 7.33
CA SER A 82 16.84 -1.41 6.65
C SER A 82 17.66 -2.38 7.51
N ASP A 83 17.69 -2.19 8.82
CA ASP A 83 18.48 -3.01 9.74
C ASP A 83 18.06 -4.48 9.75
N ALA A 84 16.76 -4.76 9.57
CA ALA A 84 16.24 -6.12 9.48
C ALA A 84 16.58 -6.82 8.15
N PHE A 85 17.14 -6.09 7.19
CA PHE A 85 17.38 -6.52 5.81
C PHE A 85 18.86 -6.39 5.42
N GLN A 86 19.77 -6.45 6.40
CA GLN A 86 21.21 -6.56 6.11
C GLN A 86 21.55 -7.74 5.18
N PRO A 87 20.99 -8.95 5.35
CA PRO A 87 21.24 -10.06 4.43
C PRO A 87 20.80 -9.75 2.99
N LEU A 88 19.67 -9.05 2.83
CA LEU A 88 19.20 -8.59 1.52
C LEU A 88 20.16 -7.58 0.90
N THR A 89 20.66 -6.63 1.68
CA THR A 89 21.62 -5.63 1.21
C THR A 89 22.93 -6.29 0.75
N LEU A 90 23.40 -7.32 1.45
CA LEU A 90 24.55 -8.12 1.02
C LEU A 90 24.28 -8.86 -0.30
N ALA A 91 23.11 -9.50 -0.42
CA ALA A 91 22.73 -10.22 -1.64
C ALA A 91 22.62 -9.29 -2.85
N ILE A 92 22.03 -8.11 -2.67
CA ILE A 92 21.95 -7.06 -3.70
C ILE A 92 23.36 -6.59 -4.07
N ASN A 93 24.19 -6.23 -3.09
CA ASN A 93 25.55 -5.75 -3.35
C ASN A 93 26.39 -6.79 -4.10
N ALA A 94 26.25 -8.07 -3.78
CA ALA A 94 26.91 -9.16 -4.50
C ALA A 94 26.40 -9.30 -5.93
N ALA A 95 25.08 -9.17 -6.15
CA ALA A 95 24.46 -9.24 -7.47
C ALA A 95 24.81 -8.04 -8.37
N THR A 96 25.04 -6.87 -7.79
CA THR A 96 25.37 -5.63 -8.52
C THR A 96 26.86 -5.31 -8.52
N ALA A 97 27.70 -6.12 -7.87
CA ALA A 97 29.14 -5.91 -7.83
C ALA A 97 29.68 -5.94 -9.28
N PRO A 98 30.55 -4.99 -9.67
CA PRO A 98 31.21 -5.04 -10.96
C PRO A 98 31.92 -6.39 -11.08
N ARG A 99 31.59 -7.17 -12.13
CA ARG A 99 32.35 -8.39 -12.43
C ARG A 99 33.74 -7.95 -12.87
N ILE A 100 34.68 -7.95 -11.93
CA ILE A 100 36.07 -7.60 -12.21
C ILE A 100 36.58 -8.63 -13.21
N VAL A 101 36.77 -8.18 -14.46
CA VAL A 101 37.51 -8.93 -15.46
C VAL A 101 38.91 -9.18 -14.87
N PRO A 102 39.42 -10.42 -14.87
CA PRO A 102 40.72 -10.73 -14.30
C PRO A 102 41.80 -9.80 -14.88
N GLY A 103 42.46 -9.00 -14.02
CA GLY A 103 43.53 -8.08 -14.43
C GLY A 103 43.52 -6.68 -13.78
N ARG A 104 42.47 -6.28 -13.05
CA ARG A 104 42.40 -4.97 -12.39
C ARG A 104 42.47 -5.13 -10.86
N ILE A 105 43.64 -4.91 -10.28
CA ILE A 105 43.86 -4.92 -8.83
C ILE A 105 43.14 -3.70 -8.23
N GLN A 106 42.13 -3.93 -7.37
CA GLN A 106 41.57 -2.88 -6.53
C GLN A 106 42.23 -2.92 -5.15
N HIS A 107 42.77 -1.77 -4.73
CA HIS A 107 43.23 -1.55 -3.37
C HIS A 107 42.04 -1.60 -2.42
N ILE A 108 42.01 -2.59 -1.52
CA ILE A 108 41.07 -2.63 -0.40
C ILE A 108 41.70 -1.80 0.74
N PRO A 109 41.06 -0.71 1.22
CA PRO A 109 41.52 0.00 2.41
C PRO A 109 41.31 -0.88 3.64
N GLN A 110 42.39 -1.24 4.33
CA GLN A 110 42.34 -1.85 5.67
C GLN A 110 42.12 -0.74 6.72
N GLY A 111 40.96 -0.73 7.36
CA GLY A 111 40.66 0.14 8.50
C GLY A 111 39.75 -0.59 9.49
N ASP A 112 40.10 -0.54 10.78
CA ASP A 112 39.59 -1.35 11.90
C ASP A 112 38.14 -1.08 12.36
N ALA A 113 37.33 -0.43 11.54
CA ALA A 113 35.89 -0.35 11.76
C ALA A 113 35.19 -0.78 10.47
N ALA A 114 34.44 -1.89 10.53
CA ALA A 114 33.61 -2.30 9.40
C ALA A 114 32.70 -1.11 9.03
N PRO A 115 32.85 -0.52 7.83
CA PRO A 115 32.05 0.61 7.44
C PRO A 115 30.56 0.20 7.44
N PRO A 116 29.64 1.13 7.74
CA PRO A 116 28.21 0.83 7.64
C PRO A 116 27.92 0.28 6.25
N LEU A 117 27.28 -0.89 6.19
CA LEU A 117 26.96 -1.57 4.94
C LEU A 117 26.06 -0.65 4.09
N ARG A 118 26.62 -0.06 3.04
CA ARG A 118 25.89 0.79 2.10
C ARG A 118 25.34 -0.04 0.95
N ASP A 119 24.11 0.26 0.54
CA ASP A 119 23.50 -0.33 -0.66
C ASP A 119 24.14 0.24 -1.92
N ASN A 120 24.50 -0.64 -2.86
CA ASN A 120 25.01 -0.28 -4.17
C ASN A 120 23.84 -0.01 -5.12
N LEU A 121 23.53 1.26 -5.40
CA LEU A 121 22.46 1.67 -6.33
C LEU A 121 22.72 1.34 -7.82
N LEU A 122 23.63 0.40 -8.09
CA LEU A 122 23.92 -0.10 -9.43
C LEU A 122 22.79 -1.01 -9.93
N ILE A 123 22.67 -1.07 -11.25
CA ILE A 123 21.75 -1.97 -11.96
C ILE A 123 22.42 -3.34 -12.07
N ILE A 124 21.64 -4.42 -11.98
CA ILE A 124 22.15 -5.78 -12.22
C ILE A 124 22.60 -5.88 -13.68
N GLN A 125 23.88 -6.20 -13.88
CA GLN A 125 24.45 -6.41 -15.21
C GLN A 125 24.58 -7.92 -15.46
N ALA A 126 23.68 -8.48 -16.26
CA ALA A 126 23.76 -9.86 -16.72
C ALA A 126 23.35 -9.96 -18.19
N ASP A 127 24.27 -10.44 -19.02
CA ASP A 127 24.04 -10.60 -20.47
C ASP A 127 23.16 -11.82 -20.79
N ASN A 128 22.94 -12.70 -19.80
CA ASN A 128 22.16 -13.92 -19.92
C ASN A 128 20.85 -13.79 -19.12
N PRO A 129 19.67 -13.91 -19.75
CA PRO A 129 18.38 -13.79 -19.06
C PRO A 129 18.15 -14.87 -17.99
N LEU A 130 18.72 -16.07 -18.16
CA LEU A 130 18.64 -17.13 -17.14
C LEU A 130 19.42 -16.75 -15.88
N VAL A 131 20.56 -16.08 -16.04
CA VAL A 131 21.36 -15.58 -14.91
C VAL A 131 20.63 -14.44 -14.21
N MET A 132 20.00 -13.53 -14.96
CA MET A 132 19.17 -12.47 -14.39
C MET A 132 18.03 -13.06 -13.55
N GLN A 133 17.31 -14.03 -14.10
CA GLN A 133 16.21 -14.71 -13.39
C GLN A 133 16.70 -15.41 -12.12
N ALA A 134 17.84 -16.10 -12.16
CA ALA A 134 18.42 -16.74 -10.98
C ALA A 134 18.79 -15.72 -9.89
N ILE A 135 19.32 -14.56 -10.28
CA ILE A 135 19.63 -13.46 -9.35
C ILE A 135 18.34 -12.89 -8.74
N GLU A 136 17.31 -12.62 -9.54
CA GLU A 136 16.01 -12.12 -9.05
C GLU A 136 15.35 -13.09 -8.07
N GLN A 137 15.42 -14.40 -8.36
CA GLN A 137 14.94 -15.45 -7.46
C GLN A 137 15.73 -15.48 -6.15
N GLN A 138 17.06 -15.39 -6.22
CA GLN A 138 17.91 -15.34 -5.02
C GLN A 138 17.58 -14.11 -4.16
N ILE A 139 17.48 -12.92 -4.77
CA ILE A 139 17.15 -11.67 -4.07
C ILE A 139 15.76 -11.78 -3.42
N SER A 140 14.77 -12.29 -4.16
CA SER A 140 13.41 -12.50 -3.64
C SER A 140 13.41 -13.46 -2.45
N GLN A 141 14.14 -14.59 -2.55
CA GLN A 141 14.24 -15.56 -1.46
C GLN A 141 14.87 -14.96 -0.20
N VAL A 142 15.94 -14.17 -0.35
CA VAL A 142 16.58 -13.49 0.78
C VAL A 142 15.63 -12.43 1.38
N PHE A 143 14.92 -11.66 0.54
CA PHE A 143 13.90 -10.71 0.99
C PHE A 143 12.84 -11.40 1.86
N PHE A 144 12.26 -12.52 1.41
CA PHE A 144 11.24 -13.23 2.18
C PHE A 144 11.80 -13.87 3.45
N THR A 145 13.05 -14.31 3.45
CA THR A 145 13.72 -14.78 4.68
C THR A 145 13.83 -13.65 5.72
N CYS A 146 14.20 -12.44 5.29
CA CYS A 146 14.23 -11.27 6.16
C CYS A 146 12.81 -10.90 6.63
N LEU A 147 11.81 -10.97 5.74
CA LEU A 147 10.43 -10.68 6.07
C LEU A 147 9.86 -11.65 7.11
N GLN A 148 10.16 -12.95 6.99
CA GLN A 148 9.77 -13.97 7.96
C GLN A 148 10.41 -13.76 9.33
N GLU A 149 11.68 -13.35 9.38
CA GLU A 149 12.32 -12.96 10.65
C GLU A 149 11.63 -11.74 11.26
N LEU A 150 11.32 -10.75 10.42
CA LEU A 150 10.67 -9.52 10.84
C LEU A 150 9.27 -9.76 11.43
N GLU A 151 8.50 -10.69 10.86
CA GLU A 151 7.17 -11.10 11.35
C GLU A 151 7.21 -11.67 12.77
N ARG A 152 8.33 -12.25 13.21
CA ARG A 152 8.47 -12.74 14.59
C ARG A 152 8.41 -11.64 15.64
N HIS A 153 8.67 -10.40 15.22
CA HIS A 153 8.65 -9.22 16.06
C HIS A 153 7.34 -8.43 15.99
N GLY A 154 6.37 -8.86 15.18
CA GLY A 154 5.08 -8.19 15.07
C GLY A 154 4.49 -8.27 13.66
N PRO A 155 3.23 -7.83 13.52
CA PRO A 155 2.53 -7.87 12.23
C PRO A 155 3.17 -6.92 11.21
N ILE A 156 3.05 -7.31 9.94
CA ILE A 156 3.53 -6.54 8.79
C ILE A 156 2.33 -6.17 7.92
N LEU A 157 2.26 -4.92 7.51
CA LEU A 157 1.22 -4.40 6.62
C LEU A 157 1.84 -3.93 5.30
N LEU A 158 1.46 -4.53 4.18
CA LEU A 158 1.87 -4.09 2.84
C LEU A 158 0.66 -3.55 2.08
N LEU A 159 0.72 -2.29 1.69
CA LEU A 159 -0.35 -1.57 1.03
C LEU A 159 0.06 -1.24 -0.41
N PHE A 160 -0.77 -1.64 -1.37
CA PHE A 160 -0.60 -1.31 -2.77
C PHE A 160 -1.76 -0.44 -3.22
N ASP A 161 -1.50 0.85 -3.42
CA ASP A 161 -2.49 1.81 -3.92
C ASP A 161 -2.40 1.92 -5.45
N SER A 162 -3.54 2.25 -6.05
CA SER A 162 -3.72 2.35 -7.50
C SER A 162 -3.23 1.11 -8.25
N TYR A 163 -3.61 -0.06 -7.73
CA TYR A 163 -3.13 -1.36 -8.19
C TYR A 163 -3.38 -1.64 -9.67
N GLU A 164 -4.36 -0.98 -10.30
CA GLU A 164 -4.58 -1.08 -11.75
C GLU A 164 -3.34 -0.76 -12.61
N HIS A 165 -2.36 -0.02 -12.07
CA HIS A 165 -1.10 0.29 -12.76
C HIS A 165 -0.09 -0.87 -12.76
N ALA A 166 -0.35 -1.93 -11.98
CA ALA A 166 0.36 -3.21 -12.10
C ALA A 166 -0.11 -4.05 -13.31
N SER A 167 -1.17 -3.61 -14.01
CA SER A 167 -1.62 -4.20 -15.26
C SER A 167 -1.07 -3.43 -16.46
N SER A 168 -0.62 -4.14 -17.50
CA SER A 168 -0.26 -3.56 -18.80
C SER A 168 -1.48 -3.15 -19.63
N ASN A 169 -2.68 -3.53 -19.21
CA ASN A 169 -3.93 -3.20 -19.89
C ASN A 169 -5.00 -2.76 -18.87
N MET A 170 -5.65 -1.61 -19.14
CA MET A 170 -6.65 -1.02 -18.25
C MET A 170 -8.05 -1.65 -18.36
N THR A 171 -8.37 -2.32 -19.46
CA THR A 171 -9.70 -2.93 -19.71
C THR A 171 -9.75 -4.40 -19.31
N ARG A 172 -8.66 -5.14 -19.52
CA ARG A 172 -8.50 -6.53 -19.09
C ARG A 172 -7.23 -6.65 -18.27
N TRP A 173 -7.29 -7.37 -17.14
CA TRP A 173 -6.10 -7.59 -16.33
C TRP A 173 -5.04 -8.38 -17.09
N VAL A 174 -3.88 -7.77 -17.30
CA VAL A 174 -2.69 -8.39 -17.89
C VAL A 174 -1.48 -7.96 -17.06
N GLY A 175 -1.13 -8.76 -16.05
CA GLY A 175 -0.07 -8.44 -15.09
C GLY A 175 1.28 -8.11 -15.73
N ASN A 176 1.88 -7.01 -15.31
CA ASN A 176 3.27 -6.66 -15.63
C ASN A 176 4.25 -7.38 -14.67
N LEU A 177 5.55 -7.02 -14.71
CA LEU A 177 6.56 -7.64 -13.83
C LEU A 177 6.25 -7.44 -12.34
N THR A 178 5.77 -6.24 -11.97
CA THR A 178 5.39 -5.91 -10.60
C THR A 178 4.21 -6.77 -10.13
N ASP A 179 3.14 -6.87 -10.93
CA ASP A 179 1.98 -7.73 -10.59
C ASP A 179 2.39 -9.20 -10.49
N ARG A 180 3.26 -9.68 -11.40
CA ARG A 180 3.74 -11.07 -11.36
C ARG A 180 4.49 -11.37 -10.07
N TRP A 181 5.40 -10.49 -9.65
CA TRP A 181 6.11 -10.69 -8.39
C TRP A 181 5.15 -10.65 -7.20
N ILE A 182 4.24 -9.67 -7.16
CA ILE A 182 3.27 -9.55 -6.06
C ILE A 182 2.41 -10.81 -5.99
N THR A 183 1.80 -11.23 -7.10
CA THR A 183 0.86 -12.36 -7.13
C THR A 183 1.54 -13.71 -6.95
N HIS A 184 2.63 -13.98 -7.66
CA HIS A 184 3.26 -15.30 -7.67
C HIS A 184 4.26 -15.50 -6.54
N GLU A 185 4.93 -14.45 -6.07
CA GLU A 185 5.92 -14.56 -5.00
C GLU A 185 5.34 -14.18 -3.64
N LEU A 186 4.79 -12.97 -3.48
CA LEU A 186 4.32 -12.47 -2.19
C LEU A 186 3.00 -13.12 -1.77
N LEU A 187 1.96 -13.03 -2.59
CA LEU A 187 0.62 -13.52 -2.22
C LEU A 187 0.60 -15.05 -2.08
N THR A 188 1.30 -15.78 -2.95
CA THR A 188 1.45 -17.24 -2.84
C THR A 188 2.01 -17.66 -1.48
N ARG A 189 3.03 -16.98 -0.96
CA ARG A 189 3.61 -17.29 0.36
C ARG A 189 2.64 -17.03 1.51
N ILE A 190 1.77 -16.02 1.39
CA ILE A 190 0.69 -15.78 2.36
C ILE A 190 -0.34 -16.91 2.28
N ARG A 191 -0.78 -17.29 1.08
CA ARG A 191 -1.73 -18.40 0.85
C ARG A 191 -1.20 -19.71 1.42
N ASP A 192 0.08 -20.00 1.21
CA ASP A 192 0.74 -21.22 1.64
C ASP A 192 1.16 -21.17 3.13
N GLY A 193 0.83 -20.09 3.85
CA GLY A 193 1.05 -19.96 5.29
C GLY A 193 2.51 -19.76 5.69
N GLN A 194 3.36 -19.31 4.76
CA GLN A 194 4.77 -18.96 4.99
C GLN A 194 4.94 -17.54 5.56
N LEU A 195 3.92 -16.68 5.41
CA LEU A 195 3.85 -15.31 5.93
C LEU A 195 2.53 -15.12 6.69
N ARG A 196 2.50 -15.53 7.96
CA ARG A 196 1.25 -15.67 8.74
C ARG A 196 0.80 -14.38 9.41
N GLN A 197 1.73 -13.45 9.61
CA GLN A 197 1.54 -12.17 10.30
C GLN A 197 1.60 -10.98 9.32
N THR A 198 1.65 -11.25 8.02
CA THR A 198 1.65 -10.26 6.96
C THR A 198 0.25 -10.11 6.40
N VAL A 199 -0.24 -8.87 6.38
CA VAL A 199 -1.47 -8.47 5.69
C VAL A 199 -1.10 -7.67 4.46
N VAL A 200 -1.68 -8.03 3.32
CA VAL A 200 -1.56 -7.32 2.05
C VAL A 200 -2.90 -6.70 1.69
N VAL A 201 -2.90 -5.44 1.27
CA VAL A 201 -4.07 -4.76 0.72
C VAL A 201 -3.79 -4.31 -0.72
N LEU A 202 -4.56 -4.81 -1.68
CA LEU A 202 -4.52 -4.38 -3.08
C LEU A 202 -5.71 -3.44 -3.33
N ALA A 203 -5.44 -2.15 -3.50
CA ALA A 203 -6.48 -1.16 -3.73
C ALA A 203 -6.36 -0.55 -5.14
N GLY A 204 -7.43 -0.62 -5.91
CA GLY A 204 -7.45 -0.10 -7.27
C GLY A 204 -8.85 0.20 -7.79
N ARG A 205 -8.93 0.72 -9.01
CA ARG A 205 -10.19 0.76 -9.78
C ARG A 205 -10.60 -0.64 -10.19
N HIS A 206 -9.61 -1.42 -10.60
CA HIS A 206 -9.70 -2.83 -10.90
C HIS A 206 -8.59 -3.55 -10.15
N VAL A 207 -8.83 -4.80 -9.79
CA VAL A 207 -7.89 -5.69 -9.10
C VAL A 207 -7.92 -7.04 -9.82
N PRO A 208 -6.86 -7.86 -9.73
CA PRO A 208 -6.85 -9.18 -10.33
C PRO A 208 -7.96 -10.06 -9.76
N GLN A 209 -8.45 -10.96 -10.59
CA GLN A 209 -9.35 -12.02 -10.16
C GLN A 209 -8.53 -13.22 -9.72
N PHE A 210 -8.95 -13.85 -8.62
CA PHE A 210 -8.30 -15.01 -8.04
C PHE A 210 -9.27 -16.18 -8.03
N GLY A 211 -8.74 -17.39 -8.16
CA GLY A 211 -9.54 -18.62 -8.11
C GLY A 211 -9.93 -19.01 -6.68
N HIS A 212 -10.70 -20.10 -6.56
CA HIS A 212 -11.20 -20.61 -5.28
C HIS A 212 -10.09 -21.03 -4.31
N GLU A 213 -8.89 -21.33 -4.80
CA GLU A 213 -7.73 -21.66 -3.96
C GLU A 213 -7.30 -20.51 -3.04
N TRP A 214 -7.79 -19.29 -3.27
CA TRP A 214 -7.52 -18.11 -2.45
C TRP A 214 -8.59 -17.81 -1.40
N ASP A 215 -9.76 -18.47 -1.47
CA ASP A 215 -10.93 -18.15 -0.66
C ASP A 215 -10.64 -18.22 0.85
N ALA A 216 -9.70 -19.06 1.29
CA ALA A 216 -9.35 -19.16 2.71
C ALA A 216 -8.64 -17.91 3.25
N VAL A 217 -7.80 -17.27 2.43
CA VAL A 217 -6.91 -16.16 2.85
C VAL A 217 -7.30 -14.81 2.27
N MET A 218 -8.23 -14.77 1.31
CA MET A 218 -8.60 -13.56 0.59
C MET A 218 -9.96 -13.00 1.02
N GLY A 219 -10.02 -11.69 1.23
CA GLY A 219 -11.24 -10.95 1.50
C GLY A 219 -11.44 -9.81 0.51
N VAL A 220 -12.68 -9.54 0.14
CA VAL A 220 -13.05 -8.36 -0.63
C VAL A 220 -13.66 -7.32 0.30
N LEU A 221 -13.16 -6.09 0.21
CA LEU A 221 -13.63 -4.98 1.02
C LEU A 221 -14.28 -3.92 0.12
N ALA A 222 -15.61 -3.90 0.14
CA ALA A 222 -16.40 -2.92 -0.59
C ALA A 222 -16.23 -1.51 0.01
N VAL A 223 -16.13 -0.53 -0.88
CA VAL A 223 -16.07 0.90 -0.55
C VAL A 223 -17.26 1.57 -1.21
N ASP A 224 -18.36 1.61 -0.49
CA ASP A 224 -19.64 2.12 -0.99
C ASP A 224 -19.69 3.65 -1.00
N VAL A 225 -20.69 4.22 -1.69
CA VAL A 225 -21.02 5.64 -1.54
C VAL A 225 -21.51 5.93 -0.13
N PHE A 226 -21.41 7.18 0.29
CA PHE A 226 -21.97 7.62 1.55
C PHE A 226 -23.49 7.56 1.54
N THR A 227 -24.08 7.24 2.68
CA THR A 227 -25.51 7.42 2.93
C THR A 227 -25.82 8.88 3.22
N GLN A 228 -27.10 9.27 3.23
CA GLN A 228 -27.49 10.63 3.60
C GLN A 228 -27.06 11.00 5.03
N SER A 229 -27.11 10.05 5.98
CA SER A 229 -26.61 10.25 7.34
C SER A 229 -25.10 10.49 7.38
N ASP A 230 -24.33 9.79 6.55
CA ASP A 230 -22.88 10.02 6.44
C ASP A 230 -22.57 11.41 5.89
N VAL A 231 -23.34 11.86 4.89
CA VAL A 231 -23.23 13.22 4.35
C VAL A 231 -23.56 14.26 5.42
N ALA A 232 -24.62 14.04 6.22
CA ALA A 232 -24.99 14.93 7.31
C ALA A 232 -23.86 15.08 8.34
N ALA A 233 -23.34 13.96 8.83
CA ALA A 233 -22.26 13.93 9.81
C ALA A 233 -20.96 14.52 9.24
N TYR A 234 -20.62 14.23 7.98
CA TYR A 234 -19.46 14.83 7.32
C TYR A 234 -19.55 16.36 7.27
N LEU A 235 -20.66 16.90 6.78
CA LEU A 235 -20.81 18.34 6.62
C LEU A 235 -20.92 19.06 7.97
N ARG A 236 -21.75 18.56 8.88
CA ARG A 236 -22.01 19.24 10.16
C ARG A 236 -20.86 19.07 11.13
N GLU A 237 -20.43 17.84 11.38
CA GLU A 237 -19.49 17.54 12.46
C GLU A 237 -18.03 17.73 12.04
N LYS A 238 -17.68 17.37 10.80
CA LYS A 238 -16.27 17.43 10.34
C LYS A 238 -15.93 18.72 9.61
N ARG A 239 -16.89 19.28 8.87
CA ARG A 239 -16.69 20.51 8.10
C ARG A 239 -17.17 21.76 8.85
N GLY A 240 -17.75 21.60 10.03
CA GLY A 240 -18.24 22.70 10.86
C GLY A 240 -19.46 23.41 10.27
N LEU A 241 -20.14 22.79 9.30
CA LEU A 241 -21.32 23.35 8.65
C LEU A 241 -22.59 23.00 9.46
N SER A 242 -22.56 23.25 10.77
CA SER A 242 -23.65 22.92 11.69
C SER A 242 -24.95 23.67 11.40
N MET A 243 -24.89 24.78 10.65
CA MET A 243 -26.04 25.56 10.22
C MET A 243 -26.90 24.89 9.14
N LEU A 244 -26.39 23.86 8.44
CA LEU A 244 -27.14 23.17 7.39
C LEU A 244 -28.29 22.36 7.99
N ARG A 245 -29.52 22.60 7.53
CA ARG A 245 -30.73 21.87 7.96
C ARG A 245 -30.87 20.56 7.17
N ASP A 246 -31.77 19.67 7.62
CA ASP A 246 -31.92 18.35 6.99
C ASP A 246 -32.39 18.45 5.53
N ALA A 247 -33.16 19.49 5.19
CA ALA A 247 -33.52 19.79 3.80
C ALA A 247 -32.29 20.13 2.94
N ASP A 248 -31.34 20.91 3.48
CA ASP A 248 -30.10 21.27 2.80
C ASP A 248 -29.22 20.03 2.59
N ILE A 249 -29.11 19.18 3.62
CA ILE A 249 -28.41 17.90 3.53
C ILE A 249 -29.05 16.98 2.48
N ALA A 250 -30.38 16.85 2.45
CA ALA A 250 -31.09 16.04 1.47
C ALA A 250 -30.85 16.54 0.03
N ALA A 251 -30.86 17.86 -0.16
CA ALA A 251 -30.56 18.48 -1.46
C ALA A 251 -29.12 18.21 -1.91
N ILE A 252 -28.14 18.39 -1.02
CA ILE A 252 -26.72 18.09 -1.29
C ILE A 252 -26.55 16.61 -1.60
N PHE A 253 -27.15 15.73 -0.79
CA PHE A 253 -27.10 14.28 -1.00
C PHE A 253 -27.65 13.88 -2.36
N LYS A 254 -28.79 14.43 -2.79
CA LYS A 254 -29.36 14.19 -4.13
C LYS A 254 -28.42 14.63 -5.25
N LEU A 255 -27.70 15.73 -5.05
CA LEU A 255 -26.75 16.28 -6.02
C LEU A 255 -25.48 15.44 -6.14
N VAL A 256 -24.85 15.08 -5.02
CA VAL A 256 -23.57 14.34 -5.01
C VAL A 256 -23.73 12.82 -5.00
N ARG A 257 -24.95 12.33 -4.74
CA ARG A 257 -25.33 10.90 -4.61
C ARG A 257 -24.40 10.12 -3.69
N GLY A 258 -23.96 10.75 -2.59
CA GLY A 258 -23.03 10.16 -1.63
C GLY A 258 -21.60 9.98 -2.13
N HIS A 259 -21.23 10.49 -3.32
CA HIS A 259 -19.87 10.31 -3.85
C HIS A 259 -18.84 11.12 -3.04
N PRO A 260 -17.84 10.49 -2.40
CA PRO A 260 -16.96 11.17 -1.44
C PRO A 260 -16.20 12.37 -2.03
N GLN A 261 -15.64 12.25 -3.23
CA GLN A 261 -14.93 13.36 -3.88
C GLN A 261 -15.84 14.56 -4.21
N LEU A 262 -17.05 14.31 -4.74
CA LEU A 262 -17.99 15.39 -5.06
C LEU A 262 -18.45 16.10 -3.78
N LEU A 263 -18.71 15.31 -2.72
CA LEU A 263 -19.05 15.84 -1.40
C LEU A 263 -17.94 16.72 -0.84
N ALA A 264 -16.68 16.28 -0.93
CA ALA A 264 -15.54 17.06 -0.44
C ALA A 264 -15.41 18.41 -1.18
N MET A 265 -15.52 18.41 -2.52
CA MET A 265 -15.48 19.65 -3.32
C MET A 265 -16.64 20.60 -2.97
N MET A 266 -17.85 20.06 -2.79
CA MET A 266 -19.02 20.83 -2.36
C MET A 266 -18.80 21.45 -0.97
N ALA A 267 -18.29 20.66 -0.02
CA ALA A 267 -18.00 21.14 1.33
C ALA A 267 -16.92 22.22 1.35
N ASP A 268 -15.87 22.11 0.53
CA ASP A 268 -14.86 23.15 0.36
C ASP A 268 -15.48 24.45 -0.16
N THR A 269 -16.44 24.35 -1.08
CA THR A 269 -17.16 25.49 -1.64
C THR A 269 -18.05 26.17 -0.58
N LEU A 270 -18.84 25.38 0.16
CA LEU A 270 -19.70 25.88 1.23
C LEU A 270 -18.91 26.57 2.35
N VAL A 271 -17.79 25.98 2.79
CA VAL A 271 -16.93 26.58 3.81
C VAL A 271 -16.38 27.94 3.35
N ARG A 272 -16.01 28.09 2.08
CA ARG A 272 -15.54 29.38 1.53
C ARG A 272 -16.64 30.44 1.49
N LEU A 273 -17.88 30.04 1.19
CA LEU A 273 -19.02 30.97 1.11
C LEU A 273 -19.48 31.45 2.48
N VAL A 274 -19.44 30.58 3.50
CA VAL A 274 -19.81 30.94 4.87
C VAL A 274 -18.76 31.86 5.49
N GLY A 275 -17.48 31.73 5.14
CA GLY A 275 -16.42 32.60 5.65
C GLY A 275 -16.25 32.55 7.19
N PRO A 276 -15.10 32.99 7.72
CA PRO A 276 -14.92 33.15 9.16
C PRO A 276 -15.61 34.45 9.62
N GLY A 277 -16.93 34.46 9.76
CA GLY A 277 -17.64 35.61 10.35
C GLY A 277 -19.08 35.86 9.94
N SER A 278 -19.67 35.09 9.01
CA SER A 278 -21.10 35.27 8.69
C SER A 278 -21.98 34.47 9.66
N THR A 279 -22.52 35.14 10.67
CA THR A 279 -23.74 34.69 11.33
C THR A 279 -24.90 34.98 10.38
N TYR A 280 -25.51 33.92 9.84
CA TYR A 280 -26.75 34.04 9.08
C TYR A 280 -27.87 34.48 10.03
N GLU A 281 -28.20 35.77 10.03
CA GLU A 281 -29.50 36.25 10.50
C GLU A 281 -30.49 36.12 9.35
N HIS A 282 -31.56 35.37 9.58
CA HIS A 282 -32.73 35.29 8.71
C HIS A 282 -33.77 36.33 9.14
#